data_AF-A0A4V4NFS6-F1
#
_entry.id   AF-A0A4V4NFS6-F1
#
_cell.length_a   1.000
_cell.length_b   1.000
_cell.length_c   1.000
_cell.angle_alpha   90.00
_cell.angle_beta   90.00
_cell.angle_gamma   90.00
#
_symmetry.space_group_name_H-M   'P 1'
#
loop_
_entity.id
_entity.type
_entity.pdbx_description
1 polymer ?
#
loop_
_entity_poly.entity_id
_entity_poly.type
_entity_poly.pdbx_seq_one_letter_code
_entity_poly.pdbx_strand_id
1 'polypeptide(L)'
;MTNEYNHNFNDPAVKEAANEYLNFAAANENAASIEGNIDAISNNIKTATDVLKGELETTKDELLSLIKNHPNEESQLSIFDKFLCFLEKICTQFVESFIGVQSRHNITPSISKAMSATQLSDELNSLNKELAILTRKLHDEQLEITKDYGEDDILRPFTDCIETNIGDYKYKLCLHSTLEQINKDNKATKIGVFEHIELSESTKNYQIRYNRGERCWNGPVREAIVDVVCGTEQKILQVTEPEKCLYNIRFESPIGCFESDLIIFDEF
;
A
#
# COMPACT_ATOMS: atom_id res chain seq x y z
N MET A 1 0.96 -55.41 25.89
CA MET A 1 0.36 -54.11 26.26
C MET A 1 1.47 -53.22 26.77
N THR A 2 2.21 -52.60 25.86
CA THR A 2 3.17 -51.54 26.21
C THR A 2 2.36 -50.25 26.24
N ASN A 3 2.03 -49.75 27.43
CA ASN A 3 1.45 -48.43 27.59
C ASN A 3 2.45 -47.43 26.98
N GLU A 4 2.08 -46.77 25.89
CA GLU A 4 2.79 -45.62 25.35
C GLU A 4 2.75 -44.49 26.39
N TYR A 5 3.71 -44.54 27.31
CA TYR A 5 3.94 -43.48 28.29
C TYR A 5 4.54 -42.29 27.54
N ASN A 6 3.70 -41.30 27.23
CA ASN A 6 4.16 -40.04 26.70
C ASN A 6 4.98 -39.32 27.78
N HIS A 7 6.31 -39.32 27.62
CA HIS A 7 7.24 -38.71 28.58
C HIS A 7 6.97 -37.20 28.77
N ASN A 8 6.32 -36.56 27.77
CA ASN A 8 5.97 -35.15 27.79
C ASN A 8 4.62 -34.86 28.49
N PHE A 9 3.93 -35.88 29.00
CA PHE A 9 2.64 -35.70 29.68
C PHE A 9 2.73 -34.82 30.93
N ASN A 10 3.90 -34.77 31.56
CA ASN A 10 4.13 -33.92 32.74
C ASN A 10 4.77 -32.57 32.42
N ASP A 11 5.01 -32.26 31.14
CA ASP A 11 5.52 -30.96 30.74
C ASP A 11 4.43 -29.88 30.90
N PRO A 12 4.73 -28.76 31.59
CA PRO A 12 3.77 -27.69 31.82
C PRO A 12 3.22 -27.09 30.51
N ALA A 13 4.03 -26.99 29.46
CA ALA A 13 3.61 -26.41 28.18
C ALA A 13 2.59 -27.30 27.45
N VAL A 14 2.75 -28.61 27.52
CA VAL A 14 1.78 -29.56 26.91
C VAL A 14 0.44 -29.53 27.65
N LYS A 15 0.48 -29.41 28.98
CA LYS A 15 -0.74 -29.31 29.80
C LYS A 15 -1.47 -28.00 29.57
N GLU A 16 -0.74 -26.90 29.44
CA GLU A 16 -1.30 -25.59 29.15
C GLU A 16 -2.01 -25.58 27.79
N ALA A 17 -1.34 -26.04 26.72
CA ALA A 17 -1.93 -26.13 25.40
C ALA A 17 -3.17 -27.03 25.34
N ALA A 18 -3.17 -28.16 26.05
CA ALA A 18 -4.34 -29.04 26.14
C ALA A 18 -5.51 -28.37 26.87
N ASN A 19 -5.24 -27.65 27.96
CA ASN A 19 -6.27 -26.92 28.69
C ASN A 19 -6.83 -25.75 27.88
N GLU A 20 -5.99 -25.03 27.13
CA GLU A 20 -6.44 -23.97 26.23
C GLU A 20 -7.37 -24.50 25.15
N TYR A 21 -7.04 -25.65 24.53
CA TYR A 21 -7.92 -26.28 23.55
C TYR A 21 -9.26 -26.70 24.16
N LEU A 22 -9.27 -27.27 25.37
CA LEU A 22 -10.51 -27.64 26.06
C LEU A 22 -11.37 -26.43 26.40
N ASN A 23 -10.76 -25.33 26.85
CA ASN A 23 -11.45 -24.07 27.11
C ASN A 23 -12.05 -23.48 25.82
N PHE A 24 -11.30 -23.53 24.71
CA PHE A 24 -11.78 -23.10 23.40
C PHE A 24 -12.96 -23.95 22.91
N ALA A 25 -12.85 -25.28 23.00
CA ALA A 25 -13.91 -26.19 22.58
C ALA A 25 -15.21 -25.98 23.39
N ALA A 26 -15.10 -25.83 24.71
CA ALA A 26 -16.25 -25.56 25.57
C ALA A 26 -16.88 -24.17 25.30
N ALA A 27 -16.07 -23.17 24.96
CA ALA A 27 -16.60 -21.87 24.53
C ALA A 27 -17.35 -21.97 23.19
N ASN A 28 -16.87 -22.83 22.28
CA ASN A 28 -17.42 -22.95 20.93
C ASN A 28 -18.68 -23.85 20.87
N GLU A 29 -18.87 -24.81 21.78
CA GLU A 29 -20.15 -25.54 21.91
C GLU A 29 -21.33 -24.61 22.26
N ASN A 30 -21.06 -23.50 22.95
CA ASN A 30 -22.06 -22.46 23.24
C ASN A 30 -22.37 -21.55 22.03
N ALA A 31 -21.65 -21.69 20.90
CA ALA A 31 -21.94 -20.96 19.66
C ALA A 31 -23.11 -21.58 18.85
N ALA A 32 -23.53 -22.80 19.18
CA ALA A 32 -24.73 -23.41 18.59
C ALA A 32 -26.05 -22.74 19.05
N SER A 33 -26.01 -21.85 20.05
CA SER A 33 -27.17 -21.09 20.58
C SER A 33 -27.44 -19.76 19.88
N ILE A 34 -26.74 -19.43 18.80
CA ILE A 34 -26.80 -18.09 18.17
C ILE A 34 -28.12 -17.84 17.42
N GLU A 35 -28.80 -18.85 16.87
CA GLU A 35 -30.03 -18.66 16.08
C GLU A 35 -31.22 -18.14 16.92
N GLY A 36 -31.41 -18.62 18.15
CA GLY A 36 -32.53 -18.16 19.00
C GLY A 36 -32.40 -16.71 19.50
N ASN A 37 -31.18 -16.18 19.53
CA ASN A 37 -30.91 -14.84 20.05
C ASN A 37 -31.12 -13.76 18.97
N ILE A 38 -30.91 -14.10 17.69
CA ILE A 38 -31.05 -13.16 16.57
C ILE A 38 -32.53 -12.78 16.34
N ASP A 39 -33.45 -13.73 16.47
CA ASP A 39 -34.89 -13.47 16.28
C ASP A 39 -35.49 -12.64 17.42
N ALA A 40 -35.06 -12.90 18.66
CA ALA A 40 -35.46 -12.10 19.81
C ALA A 40 -34.94 -10.66 19.72
N ILE A 41 -33.68 -10.48 19.29
CA ILE A 41 -33.08 -9.17 19.07
C ILE A 41 -33.77 -8.45 17.89
N SER A 42 -34.07 -9.15 16.81
CA SER A 42 -34.77 -8.58 15.64
C SER A 42 -36.17 -8.06 15.98
N ASN A 43 -36.92 -8.82 16.78
CA ASN A 43 -38.27 -8.42 17.19
C ASN A 43 -38.24 -7.19 18.12
N ASN A 44 -37.31 -7.15 19.07
CA ASN A 44 -37.16 -6.00 19.97
C ASN A 44 -36.74 -4.72 19.22
N ILE A 45 -35.85 -4.85 18.21
CA ILE A 45 -35.46 -3.72 17.35
C ILE A 45 -36.65 -3.22 16.52
N LYS A 46 -37.48 -4.12 15.99
CA LYS A 46 -38.69 -3.75 15.24
C LYS A 46 -39.68 -3.00 16.12
N THR A 47 -39.98 -3.52 17.31
CA THR A 47 -40.90 -2.86 18.26
C THR A 47 -40.40 -1.47 18.67
N ALA A 48 -39.10 -1.32 18.93
CA ALA A 48 -38.51 -0.01 19.23
C ALA A 48 -38.59 0.96 18.04
N THR A 49 -38.38 0.45 16.81
CA THR A 49 -38.47 1.26 15.59
C THR A 49 -39.91 1.76 15.34
N ASP A 50 -40.91 0.94 15.65
CA ASP A 50 -42.32 1.30 15.48
C ASP A 50 -42.80 2.31 16.53
N VAL A 51 -42.35 2.19 17.78
CA VAL A 51 -42.62 3.19 18.83
C VAL A 51 -41.99 4.55 18.48
N LEU A 52 -40.75 4.55 18.00
CA LEU A 52 -40.06 5.79 17.59
C LEU A 52 -40.74 6.45 16.40
N LYS A 53 -41.24 5.69 15.42
CA LYS A 53 -42.00 6.24 14.30
C LYS A 53 -43.32 6.87 14.75
N GLY A 54 -44.03 6.22 15.68
CA GLY A 54 -45.27 6.75 16.23
C GLY A 54 -45.07 8.10 16.92
N GLU A 55 -44.06 8.20 17.79
CA GLU A 55 -43.78 9.44 18.52
C GLU A 55 -43.20 10.56 17.64
N LEU A 56 -42.45 10.21 16.59
CA LEU A 56 -41.94 11.16 15.59
C LEU A 56 -43.05 11.76 14.73
N GLU A 57 -44.10 11.00 14.40
CA GLU A 57 -45.25 11.54 13.63
C GLU A 57 -46.11 12.47 14.49
N THR A 58 -46.37 12.14 15.75
CA THR A 58 -47.06 13.07 16.68
C THR A 58 -46.29 14.36 16.92
N THR A 59 -44.96 14.28 17.08
CA THR A 59 -44.13 15.48 17.28
C THR A 59 -43.99 16.32 16.00
N LYS A 60 -44.01 15.70 14.83
CA LYS A 60 -44.06 16.39 13.53
C LYS A 60 -45.35 17.20 13.36
N ASP A 61 -46.49 16.65 13.75
CA ASP A 61 -47.76 17.37 13.67
C ASP A 61 -47.85 18.53 14.69
N GLU A 62 -47.31 18.33 15.90
CA GLU A 62 -47.18 19.41 16.90
C GLU A 62 -46.23 20.52 16.42
N LEU A 63 -45.10 20.18 15.81
CA LEU A 63 -44.16 21.14 15.24
C LEU A 63 -44.77 21.93 14.06
N LEU A 64 -45.52 21.26 13.17
CA LEU A 64 -46.22 21.91 12.06
C LEU A 64 -47.32 22.88 12.53
N SER A 65 -47.96 22.57 13.66
CA SER A 65 -48.96 23.46 14.28
C SER A 65 -48.34 24.71 14.90
N LEU A 66 -47.12 24.62 15.44
CA LEU A 66 -46.40 25.74 16.04
C LEU A 66 -45.76 26.66 15.00
N ILE A 67 -45.26 26.11 13.89
CA ILE A 67 -44.66 26.89 12.78
C ILE A 67 -45.70 27.79 12.09
N LYS A 68 -46.98 27.37 12.02
CA LYS A 68 -48.04 28.18 11.40
C LYS A 68 -48.43 29.44 12.21
N ASN A 69 -48.16 29.48 13.51
CA ASN A 69 -48.71 30.52 14.40
C ASN A 69 -47.73 31.67 14.71
N HIS A 70 -46.43 31.56 14.43
CA HIS A 70 -45.46 32.64 14.69
C HIS A 70 -44.36 32.70 13.63
N PRO A 71 -44.42 33.63 12.65
CA PRO A 71 -43.42 33.72 11.60
C PRO A 71 -42.52 34.95 11.83
N ASN A 72 -41.77 35.04 12.93
CA ASN A 72 -40.77 36.11 13.05
C ASN A 72 -39.51 35.65 13.80
N GLU A 73 -38.37 35.96 13.16
CA GLU A 73 -36.99 35.60 13.46
C GLU A 73 -36.53 36.09 14.84
N GLU A 74 -36.28 35.16 15.77
CA GLU A 74 -35.26 35.29 16.86
C GLU A 74 -35.18 34.04 17.78
N SER A 75 -36.02 33.02 17.58
CA SER A 75 -36.18 31.89 18.51
C SER A 75 -35.69 30.53 17.98
N GLN A 76 -34.66 30.50 17.13
CA GLN A 76 -34.10 29.24 16.61
C GLN A 76 -33.40 28.39 17.68
N LEU A 77 -32.81 28.98 18.73
CA LEU A 77 -32.10 28.21 19.77
C LEU A 77 -33.06 27.38 20.65
N SER A 78 -34.25 27.89 20.99
CA SER A 78 -35.16 27.19 21.93
C SER A 78 -35.78 25.92 21.35
N ILE A 79 -35.91 25.82 20.02
CA ILE A 79 -36.46 24.64 19.34
C ILE A 79 -35.43 23.50 19.35
N PHE A 80 -34.16 23.82 19.06
CA PHE A 80 -33.07 22.84 19.12
C PHE A 80 -32.81 22.36 20.55
N ASP A 81 -32.87 23.24 21.56
CA ASP A 81 -32.69 22.84 22.96
C ASP A 81 -33.79 21.87 23.44
N LYS A 82 -35.04 22.11 23.02
CA LYS A 82 -36.16 21.20 23.31
C LYS A 82 -36.02 19.87 22.57
N PHE A 83 -35.49 19.89 21.35
CA PHE A 83 -35.21 18.69 20.57
C PHE A 83 -34.08 17.85 21.18
N LEU A 84 -33.02 18.49 21.68
CA LEU A 84 -31.92 17.81 22.38
C LEU A 84 -32.40 17.18 23.70
N CYS A 85 -33.24 17.89 24.46
CA CYS A 85 -33.84 17.34 25.68
C CYS A 85 -34.80 16.16 25.39
N PHE A 86 -35.44 16.14 24.23
CA PHE A 86 -36.25 15.01 23.77
C PHE A 86 -35.39 13.79 23.44
N LEU A 87 -34.28 13.98 22.72
CA LEU A 87 -33.32 12.90 22.44
C LEU A 87 -32.72 12.33 23.73
N GLU A 88 -32.41 13.17 24.71
CA GLU A 88 -31.91 12.75 26.01
C GLU A 88 -32.90 11.83 26.72
N LYS A 89 -34.20 12.16 26.72
CA LYS A 89 -35.26 11.33 27.30
C LYS A 89 -35.48 10.00 26.58
N ILE A 90 -35.35 9.99 25.25
CA ILE A 90 -35.39 8.75 24.48
C ILE A 90 -34.22 7.84 24.86
N CYS A 91 -33.02 8.40 24.95
CA CYS A 91 -31.83 7.64 25.32
C CYS A 91 -31.95 7.05 26.73
N THR A 92 -32.44 7.81 27.72
CA THR A 92 -32.62 7.30 29.07
C THR A 92 -33.70 6.23 29.14
N GLN A 93 -34.82 6.40 28.44
CA GLN A 93 -35.91 5.41 28.44
C GLN A 93 -35.55 4.14 27.66
N PHE A 94 -34.72 4.26 26.62
CA PHE A 94 -34.15 3.11 25.90
C PHE A 94 -33.16 2.35 26.79
N VAL A 95 -32.29 3.05 27.52
CA VAL A 95 -31.37 2.44 28.49
C VAL A 95 -32.14 1.73 29.61
N GLU A 96 -33.20 2.33 30.13
CA GLU A 96 -34.02 1.73 31.19
C GLU A 96 -34.85 0.53 30.71
N SER A 97 -35.41 0.59 29.49
CA SER A 97 -36.16 -0.55 28.91
C SER A 97 -35.26 -1.68 28.43
N PHE A 98 -34.06 -1.37 27.92
CA PHE A 98 -33.13 -2.38 27.38
C PHE A 98 -32.26 -3.02 28.47
N ILE A 99 -31.95 -2.30 29.57
CA ILE A 99 -31.15 -2.80 30.71
C ILE A 99 -32.06 -3.27 31.86
N GLY A 100 -33.27 -3.75 31.57
CA GLY A 100 -34.16 -4.41 32.53
C GLY A 100 -33.65 -5.78 33.03
N VAL A 101 -32.41 -5.87 33.53
CA VAL A 101 -31.80 -7.06 34.13
C VAL A 101 -31.57 -6.80 35.62
N GLN A 102 -32.24 -7.57 36.47
CA GLN A 102 -31.90 -7.75 37.89
C GLN A 102 -30.48 -8.35 38.00
N SER A 103 -29.46 -7.50 38.03
CA SER A 103 -28.09 -7.93 38.30
C SER A 103 -27.84 -8.00 39.81
N ARG A 104 -28.01 -9.20 40.38
CA ARG A 104 -27.21 -9.61 41.55
C ARG A 104 -25.91 -10.21 41.05
N HIS A 105 -25.03 -9.38 40.53
CA HIS A 105 -23.60 -9.65 40.55
C HIS A 105 -22.89 -8.31 40.62
N ASN A 106 -22.11 -8.12 41.68
CA ASN A 106 -21.07 -7.10 41.73
C ASN A 106 -20.05 -7.45 40.64
N ILE A 107 -20.32 -7.02 39.42
CA ILE A 107 -19.32 -6.92 38.39
C ILE A 107 -18.48 -5.73 38.79
N THR A 108 -17.42 -5.99 39.57
CA THR A 108 -16.24 -5.14 39.50
C THR A 108 -15.91 -4.99 38.03
N PRO A 109 -15.85 -3.77 37.48
CA PRO A 109 -15.49 -3.58 36.10
C PRO A 109 -13.98 -3.87 36.02
N SER A 110 -13.64 -5.12 35.78
CA SER A 110 -12.40 -5.43 35.07
C SER A 110 -12.59 -4.87 33.68
N ILE A 111 -12.27 -3.57 33.56
CA ILE A 111 -12.04 -2.86 32.31
C ILE A 111 -10.98 -3.68 31.59
N SER A 112 -11.41 -4.59 30.73
CA SER A 112 -10.58 -5.18 29.70
C SER A 112 -10.18 -4.02 28.78
N LYS A 113 -9.11 -3.33 29.16
CA LYS A 113 -8.33 -2.36 28.38
C LYS A 113 -9.18 -1.61 27.34
N ALA A 114 -10.08 -0.75 27.81
CA ALA A 114 -10.71 0.24 26.94
C ALA A 114 -9.57 1.11 26.41
N MET A 115 -9.11 0.83 25.18
CA MET A 115 -8.12 1.66 24.51
C MET A 115 -8.68 3.08 24.51
N SER A 116 -7.91 4.02 25.04
CA SER A 116 -8.29 5.43 25.06
C SER A 116 -8.63 5.85 23.63
N ALA A 117 -9.62 6.72 23.45
CA ALA A 117 -10.00 7.23 22.12
C ALA A 117 -8.77 7.78 21.34
N THR A 118 -7.77 8.27 22.08
CA THR A 118 -6.46 8.69 21.55
C THR A 118 -5.62 7.52 21.00
N GLN A 119 -5.59 6.37 21.69
CA GLN A 119 -4.86 5.18 21.25
C GLN A 119 -5.50 4.57 20.00
N LEU A 120 -6.83 4.58 19.92
CA LEU A 120 -7.54 4.11 18.72
C LEU A 120 -7.27 5.03 17.52
N SER A 121 -7.25 6.35 17.71
CA SER A 121 -6.92 7.29 16.63
C SER A 121 -5.47 7.15 16.16
N ASP A 122 -4.54 6.89 17.09
CA ASP A 122 -3.12 6.70 16.76
C ASP A 122 -2.92 5.43 15.94
N GLU A 123 -3.61 4.34 16.29
CA GLU A 123 -3.56 3.07 15.55
C GLU A 123 -4.17 3.22 14.16
N LEU A 124 -5.32 3.90 14.03
CA LEU A 124 -5.95 4.21 12.73
C LEU A 124 -5.00 5.03 11.84
N ASN A 125 -4.33 6.05 12.40
CA ASN A 125 -3.35 6.85 11.67
C ASN A 125 -2.13 6.01 11.23
N SER A 126 -1.66 5.10 12.08
CA SER A 126 -0.54 4.22 11.75
C SER A 126 -0.90 3.27 10.60
N LEU A 127 -2.10 2.70 10.63
CA LEU A 127 -2.60 1.78 9.60
C LEU A 127 -2.83 2.51 8.27
N ASN A 128 -3.38 3.72 8.30
CA ASN A 128 -3.53 4.56 7.11
C ASN A 128 -2.17 4.91 6.48
N LYS A 129 -1.15 5.18 7.30
CA LYS A 129 0.21 5.42 6.80
C LYS A 129 0.78 4.17 6.15
N GLU A 130 0.57 3.00 6.75
CA GLU A 130 1.00 1.74 6.18
C GLU A 130 0.29 1.43 4.86
N LEU A 131 -1.04 1.64 4.78
CA LEU A 131 -1.80 1.51 3.53
C LEU A 131 -1.28 2.44 2.45
N ALA A 132 -0.94 3.70 2.78
CA ALA A 132 -0.36 4.63 1.82
C ALA A 132 1.01 4.14 1.29
N ILE A 133 1.85 3.59 2.18
CA ILE A 133 3.15 3.02 1.79
C ILE A 133 2.95 1.79 0.89
N LEU A 134 2.06 0.88 1.27
CA LEU A 134 1.80 -0.35 0.52
C LEU A 134 1.20 -0.05 -0.85
N THR A 135 0.27 0.90 -0.93
CA THR A 135 -0.32 1.35 -2.19
C THR A 135 0.75 1.92 -3.11
N ARG A 136 1.70 2.70 -2.58
CA ARG A 136 2.83 3.22 -3.37
C ARG A 136 3.72 2.09 -3.88
N LYS A 137 4.07 1.14 -3.01
CA LYS A 137 4.89 -0.03 -3.41
C LYS A 137 4.23 -0.84 -4.52
N LEU A 138 2.92 -1.12 -4.41
CA LEU A 138 2.18 -1.81 -5.46
C LEU A 138 2.21 -1.04 -6.77
N HIS A 139 2.08 0.27 -6.72
CA HIS A 139 2.18 1.11 -7.92
C HIS A 139 3.60 1.05 -8.53
N ASP A 140 4.64 1.15 -7.69
CA ASP A 140 6.03 1.06 -8.12
C ASP A 140 6.33 -0.32 -8.77
N GLU A 141 5.85 -1.43 -8.17
CA GLU A 141 5.98 -2.79 -8.71
C GLU A 141 5.22 -2.96 -10.03
N GLN A 142 4.01 -2.41 -10.14
CA GLN A 142 3.24 -2.43 -11.38
C GLN A 142 4.01 -1.71 -12.50
N LEU A 143 4.62 -0.56 -12.20
CA LEU A 143 5.42 0.18 -13.17
C LEU A 143 6.63 -0.64 -13.62
N GLU A 144 7.35 -1.29 -12.70
CA GLU A 144 8.49 -2.16 -13.05
C GLU A 144 8.06 -3.36 -13.88
N ILE A 145 6.89 -3.98 -13.66
CA ILE A 145 6.43 -5.11 -14.49
C ILE A 145 6.08 -4.65 -15.91
N THR A 146 5.49 -3.45 -16.05
CA THR A 146 5.05 -2.91 -17.35
C THR A 146 6.16 -2.26 -18.18
N LYS A 147 7.34 -2.09 -17.60
CA LYS A 147 8.47 -1.45 -18.26
C LYS A 147 9.02 -2.33 -19.36
N ASP A 148 9.46 -1.70 -20.44
CA ASP A 148 10.18 -2.37 -21.51
C ASP A 148 11.62 -2.69 -21.05
N TYR A 149 11.99 -3.97 -21.01
CA TYR A 149 13.37 -4.42 -20.77
C TYR A 149 14.00 -5.01 -22.03
N GLY A 150 13.36 -4.83 -23.18
CA GLY A 150 13.76 -5.42 -24.45
C GLY A 150 13.18 -6.80 -24.70
N GLU A 151 13.61 -7.38 -25.82
CA GLU A 151 13.27 -8.74 -26.22
C GLU A 151 13.65 -9.72 -25.11
N ASP A 152 12.72 -10.61 -24.75
CA ASP A 152 12.84 -11.59 -23.67
C ASP A 152 13.26 -11.01 -22.31
N ASP A 153 12.95 -9.73 -22.04
CA ASP A 153 13.33 -9.03 -20.82
C ASP A 153 14.85 -9.03 -20.54
N ILE A 154 15.68 -8.99 -21.59
CA ILE A 154 17.15 -9.13 -21.48
C ILE A 154 17.79 -8.15 -20.49
N LEU A 155 17.22 -6.96 -20.30
CA LEU A 155 17.75 -5.96 -19.35
C LEU A 155 17.27 -6.15 -17.90
N ARG A 156 16.25 -6.98 -17.64
CA ARG A 156 15.64 -7.17 -16.31
C ARG A 156 16.63 -7.62 -15.23
N PRO A 157 17.63 -8.49 -15.51
CA PRO A 157 18.61 -8.89 -14.50
C PRO A 157 19.56 -7.77 -14.06
N PHE A 158 19.68 -6.69 -14.84
CA PHE A 158 20.69 -5.66 -14.62
C PHE A 158 20.18 -4.54 -13.72
N THR A 159 20.17 -4.78 -12.41
CA THR A 159 19.80 -3.76 -11.42
C THR A 159 20.95 -2.79 -11.10
N ASP A 160 22.20 -3.22 -11.29
CA ASP A 160 23.37 -2.43 -10.92
C ASP A 160 23.72 -1.38 -11.99
N CYS A 161 24.21 -0.23 -11.52
CA CYS A 161 24.71 0.83 -12.40
C CYS A 161 26.23 0.74 -12.53
N ILE A 162 26.73 0.91 -13.75
CA ILE A 162 28.16 0.94 -14.03
C ILE A 162 28.66 2.38 -13.97
N GLU A 163 29.78 2.59 -13.30
CA GLU A 163 30.44 3.88 -13.23
C GLU A 163 31.83 3.82 -13.86
N THR A 164 32.12 4.70 -14.83
CA THR A 164 33.42 4.74 -15.51
C THR A 164 33.89 6.18 -15.70
N ASN A 165 35.16 6.43 -15.41
CA ASN A 165 35.79 7.73 -15.65
C ASN A 165 36.32 7.78 -17.07
N ILE A 166 35.80 8.70 -17.90
CA ILE A 166 36.23 8.89 -19.29
C ILE A 166 36.50 10.37 -19.52
N GLY A 167 37.75 10.69 -19.83
CA GLY A 167 38.20 12.08 -19.94
C GLY A 167 38.11 12.79 -18.60
N ASP A 168 37.42 13.93 -18.58
CA ASP A 168 37.25 14.77 -17.39
C ASP A 168 35.99 14.47 -16.57
N TYR A 169 35.16 13.53 -17.03
CA TYR A 169 33.86 13.24 -16.45
C TYR A 169 33.74 11.78 -16.02
N LYS A 170 32.91 11.56 -14.99
CA LYS A 170 32.50 10.23 -14.55
C LYS A 170 31.11 9.95 -15.08
N TYR A 171 30.95 8.90 -15.87
CA TYR A 171 29.65 8.49 -16.40
C TYR A 171 29.07 7.39 -15.54
N LYS A 172 27.80 7.54 -15.14
CA LYS A 172 27.01 6.53 -14.44
C LYS A 172 25.91 6.06 -15.37
N LEU A 173 26.01 4.82 -15.82
CA LEU A 173 25.09 4.17 -16.75
C LEU A 173 24.27 3.12 -16.01
N CYS A 174 22.96 3.32 -15.93
CA CYS A 174 22.00 2.31 -15.49
C CYS A 174 21.17 1.87 -16.71
N LEU A 175 21.27 0.59 -17.10
CA LEU A 175 20.77 0.10 -18.40
C LEU A 175 19.27 0.36 -18.63
N HIS A 176 18.46 0.14 -17.61
CA HIS A 176 17.00 0.30 -17.69
C HIS A 176 16.50 1.51 -16.87
N SER A 177 17.36 2.46 -16.49
CA SER A 177 16.95 3.59 -15.62
C SER A 177 17.45 4.93 -16.14
N THR A 178 18.56 5.47 -15.61
CA THR A 178 19.09 6.77 -16.00
C THR A 178 20.55 6.70 -16.42
N LEU A 179 20.94 7.63 -17.28
CA LEU A 179 22.32 7.91 -17.65
C LEU A 179 22.69 9.30 -17.16
N GLU A 180 23.76 9.38 -16.37
CA GLU A 180 24.20 10.60 -15.70
C GLU A 180 25.68 10.86 -15.94
N GLN A 181 26.02 12.14 -16.11
CA GLN A 181 27.39 12.65 -16.17
C GLN A 181 27.70 13.37 -14.87
N ILE A 182 28.77 12.98 -14.19
CA ILE A 182 29.21 13.55 -12.93
C ILE A 182 30.52 14.29 -13.18
N ASN A 183 30.52 15.59 -12.87
CA ASN A 183 31.70 16.45 -12.95
C ASN A 183 32.65 16.18 -11.78
N LYS A 184 33.90 16.67 -11.86
CA LYS A 184 34.89 16.61 -10.77
C LYS A 184 34.37 17.24 -9.46
N ASP A 185 33.48 18.23 -9.55
CA ASP A 185 32.83 18.88 -8.41
C ASP A 185 31.66 18.07 -7.82
N ASN A 186 31.51 16.79 -8.19
CA ASN A 186 30.39 15.90 -7.82
C ASN A 186 29.01 16.40 -8.24
N LYS A 187 28.93 17.33 -9.18
CA LYS A 187 27.66 17.75 -9.77
C LYS A 187 27.24 16.72 -10.83
N ALA A 188 26.14 16.03 -10.56
CA ALA A 188 25.49 15.13 -11.52
C ALA A 188 24.58 15.91 -12.46
N THR A 189 24.70 15.64 -13.76
CA THR A 189 23.85 16.14 -14.84
C THR A 189 23.22 14.95 -15.54
N LYS A 190 21.89 14.92 -15.61
CA LYS A 190 21.17 13.86 -16.29
C LYS A 190 21.31 13.98 -17.80
N ILE A 191 21.90 12.97 -18.43
CA ILE A 191 21.96 12.89 -19.90
C ILE A 191 20.65 12.35 -20.45
N GLY A 192 20.05 11.36 -19.81
CA GLY A 192 18.76 10.83 -20.23
C GLY A 192 18.19 9.76 -19.31
N VAL A 193 16.96 9.38 -19.61
CA VAL A 193 16.18 8.31 -19.00
C VAL A 193 15.96 7.26 -20.08
N PHE A 194 16.09 5.99 -19.71
CA PHE A 194 15.84 4.86 -20.58
C PHE A 194 14.47 5.01 -21.28
N GLU A 195 14.46 4.83 -22.59
CA GLU A 195 13.26 4.89 -23.42
C GLU A 195 12.88 3.50 -23.93
N HIS A 196 13.78 2.88 -24.69
CA HIS A 196 13.63 1.52 -25.23
C HIS A 196 14.99 0.97 -25.62
N ILE A 197 15.00 -0.33 -25.92
CA ILE A 197 16.13 -1.05 -26.51
C ILE A 197 15.67 -1.66 -27.84
N GLU A 198 16.54 -1.58 -28.84
CA GLU A 198 16.29 -2.15 -30.17
C GLU A 198 17.54 -2.86 -30.68
N LEU A 199 17.35 -3.87 -31.55
CA LEU A 199 18.46 -4.51 -32.25
C LEU A 199 18.72 -3.73 -33.55
N SER A 200 19.89 -3.13 -33.69
CA SER A 200 20.22 -2.39 -34.90
C SER A 200 20.49 -3.35 -36.06
N GLU A 201 19.74 -3.21 -37.16
CA GLU A 201 19.96 -4.02 -38.37
C GLU A 201 21.36 -3.80 -38.97
N SER A 202 21.92 -2.60 -38.79
CA SER A 202 23.19 -2.20 -39.42
C SER A 202 24.41 -2.77 -38.71
N THR A 203 24.44 -2.71 -37.38
CA THR A 203 25.58 -3.14 -36.56
C THR A 203 25.36 -4.52 -35.95
N LYS A 204 24.14 -5.07 -36.03
CA LYS A 204 23.70 -6.30 -35.35
C LYS A 204 23.91 -6.29 -33.84
N ASN A 205 23.99 -5.10 -33.25
CA ASN A 205 24.20 -4.88 -31.84
C ASN A 205 22.94 -4.29 -31.21
N TYR A 206 22.72 -4.56 -29.92
CA TYR A 206 21.68 -3.87 -29.16
C TYR A 206 22.02 -2.39 -29.03
N GLN A 207 21.02 -1.53 -29.28
CA GLN A 207 21.07 -0.10 -29.09
C GLN A 207 20.04 0.30 -28.03
N ILE A 208 20.51 0.96 -26.98
CA ILE A 208 19.65 1.47 -25.91
C ILE A 208 19.54 2.98 -26.09
N ARG A 209 18.30 3.47 -26.19
CA ARG A 209 18.03 4.90 -26.32
C ARG A 209 17.68 5.53 -24.98
N TYR A 210 18.30 6.68 -24.71
CA TYR A 210 18.06 7.50 -23.55
C TYR A 210 17.59 8.88 -23.99
N ASN A 211 16.46 9.32 -23.48
CA ASN A 211 15.85 10.61 -23.81
C ASN A 211 15.49 11.42 -22.56
N ARG A 212 14.84 12.58 -22.71
CA ARG A 212 14.33 13.36 -21.56
C ARG A 212 15.41 13.73 -20.52
N GLY A 213 16.62 14.04 -20.99
CA GLY A 213 17.72 14.52 -20.17
C GLY A 213 17.54 15.96 -19.65
N GLU A 214 18.59 16.49 -19.01
CA GLU A 214 18.65 17.91 -18.67
C GLU A 214 18.89 18.78 -19.90
N ARG A 215 18.23 19.94 -19.94
CA ARG A 215 18.36 20.88 -21.05
C ARG A 215 19.78 21.41 -21.18
N CYS A 216 20.30 21.34 -22.38
CA CYS A 216 21.59 21.92 -22.75
C CYS A 216 21.49 23.45 -22.80
N TRP A 217 22.46 24.18 -22.24
CA TRP A 217 22.42 25.66 -22.15
C TRP A 217 22.18 26.36 -23.51
N ASN A 218 22.66 25.76 -24.60
CA ASN A 218 22.47 26.29 -25.94
C ASN A 218 22.26 25.13 -26.94
N GLY A 219 21.40 24.18 -26.58
CA GLY A 219 21.15 22.99 -27.38
C GLY A 219 19.81 22.36 -27.07
N PRO A 220 19.51 21.21 -27.68
CA PRO A 220 18.32 20.43 -27.38
C PRO A 220 18.36 19.87 -25.95
N VAL A 221 17.31 19.13 -25.59
CA VAL A 221 17.36 18.25 -24.43
C VAL A 221 18.47 17.23 -24.66
N ARG A 222 19.24 16.89 -23.62
CA ARG A 222 20.27 15.87 -23.75
C ARG A 222 19.64 14.52 -24.06
N GLU A 223 20.27 13.79 -24.97
CA GLU A 223 19.86 12.46 -25.39
C GLU A 223 21.12 11.61 -25.62
N ALA A 224 20.99 10.30 -25.50
CA ALA A 224 22.11 9.39 -25.75
C ALA A 224 21.66 8.10 -26.40
N ILE A 225 22.59 7.53 -27.18
CA ILE A 225 22.48 6.20 -27.77
C ILE A 225 23.64 5.37 -27.22
N VAL A 226 23.32 4.25 -26.58
CA VAL A 226 24.30 3.31 -26.07
C VAL A 226 24.33 2.10 -27.00
N ASP A 227 25.44 1.95 -27.73
CA ASP A 227 25.74 0.78 -28.54
C ASP A 227 26.38 -0.30 -27.65
N VAL A 228 25.67 -1.41 -27.48
CA VAL A 228 26.15 -2.55 -26.68
C VAL A 228 26.96 -3.49 -27.55
N VAL A 229 28.23 -3.66 -27.23
CA VAL A 229 29.18 -4.52 -27.94
C VAL A 229 29.45 -5.76 -27.09
N CYS A 230 29.55 -6.92 -27.75
CA CYS A 230 29.93 -8.18 -27.11
C CYS A 230 31.29 -8.05 -26.40
N GLY A 231 31.32 -8.49 -25.15
CA GLY A 231 32.55 -8.64 -24.38
C GLY A 231 32.29 -9.26 -23.01
N THR A 232 33.35 -9.58 -22.28
CA THR A 232 33.25 -10.33 -21.02
C THR A 232 33.02 -9.43 -19.81
N GLU A 233 33.39 -8.15 -19.92
CA GLU A 233 33.30 -7.18 -18.84
C GLU A 233 32.22 -6.15 -19.12
N GLN A 234 31.61 -5.62 -18.05
CA GLN A 234 30.66 -4.51 -18.15
C GLN A 234 31.37 -3.18 -17.95
N LYS A 235 31.67 -2.48 -19.04
CA LYS A 235 32.37 -1.18 -18.97
C LYS A 235 32.04 -0.26 -20.13
N ILE A 236 32.11 1.04 -19.88
CA ILE A 236 32.00 2.02 -20.95
C ILE A 236 33.36 2.11 -21.65
N LEU A 237 33.40 1.80 -22.95
CA LEU A 237 34.61 1.82 -23.76
C LEU A 237 34.93 3.23 -24.27
N GLN A 238 33.89 3.93 -24.75
CA GLN A 238 34.06 5.22 -25.39
C GLN A 238 32.78 6.04 -25.26
N VAL A 239 32.94 7.36 -25.10
CA VAL A 239 31.87 8.35 -25.19
C VAL A 239 32.25 9.37 -26.24
N THR A 240 31.37 9.62 -27.20
CA THR A 240 31.52 10.65 -28.24
C THR A 240 30.29 11.54 -28.28
N GLU A 241 30.48 12.81 -28.62
CA GLU A 241 29.40 13.77 -28.80
C GLU A 241 29.38 14.17 -30.29
N PRO A 242 28.75 13.37 -31.17
CA PRO A 242 28.74 13.65 -32.61
C PRO A 242 28.00 14.96 -32.93
N GLU A 243 26.91 15.23 -32.21
CA GLU A 243 26.18 16.49 -32.26
C GLU A 243 26.02 17.05 -30.86
N LYS A 244 25.79 18.36 -30.76
CA LYS A 244 25.71 19.04 -29.48
C LYS A 244 24.63 18.45 -28.59
N CYS A 245 25.02 18.00 -27.40
CA CYS A 245 24.16 17.38 -26.40
C CYS A 245 23.50 16.06 -26.85
N LEU A 246 24.02 15.44 -27.91
CA LEU A 246 23.73 14.07 -28.32
C LEU A 246 24.96 13.20 -28.05
N TYR A 247 24.82 12.19 -27.20
CA TYR A 247 25.94 11.34 -26.81
C TYR A 247 25.83 9.95 -27.46
N ASN A 248 26.91 9.49 -28.09
CA ASN A 248 27.05 8.11 -28.52
C ASN A 248 28.03 7.41 -27.57
N ILE A 249 27.57 6.33 -26.95
CA ILE A 249 28.34 5.59 -25.96
C ILE A 249 28.54 4.17 -26.46
N ARG A 250 29.78 3.71 -26.50
CA ARG A 250 30.08 2.29 -26.74
C ARG A 250 30.24 1.60 -25.38
N PHE A 251 29.39 0.63 -25.12
CA PHE A 251 29.35 -0.13 -23.88
C PHE A 251 29.67 -1.60 -24.14
N GLU A 252 30.65 -2.15 -23.44
CA GLU A 252 30.95 -3.59 -23.48
C GLU A 252 30.07 -4.31 -22.47
N SER A 253 29.44 -5.42 -22.88
CA SER A 253 28.68 -6.29 -21.98
C SER A 253 28.43 -7.66 -22.60
N PRO A 254 28.34 -8.73 -21.78
CA PRO A 254 27.97 -10.07 -22.25
C PRO A 254 26.61 -10.13 -22.97
N ILE A 255 25.69 -9.20 -22.67
CA ILE A 255 24.37 -9.15 -23.34
C ILE A 255 24.46 -8.80 -24.82
N GLY A 256 25.56 -8.19 -25.24
CA GLY A 256 25.80 -7.88 -26.65
C GLY A 256 26.31 -9.07 -27.45
N CYS A 257 26.55 -10.22 -26.82
CA CYS A 257 27.06 -11.42 -27.48
C CYS A 257 25.90 -12.29 -27.96
N PHE A 258 25.88 -12.57 -29.26
CA PHE A 258 24.95 -13.53 -29.86
C PHE A 258 25.65 -14.85 -30.17
N GLU A 259 24.86 -15.91 -30.43
CA GLU A 259 25.40 -17.22 -30.80
C GLU A 259 26.34 -17.15 -32.02
N SER A 260 26.11 -16.20 -32.94
CA SER A 260 26.99 -15.96 -34.08
C SER A 260 28.40 -15.50 -33.71
N ASP A 261 28.57 -14.87 -32.55
CA ASP A 261 29.85 -14.31 -32.11
C ASP A 261 30.73 -15.37 -31.43
N LEU A 262 30.11 -16.45 -30.93
CA LEU A 262 30.81 -17.59 -30.30
C LEU A 262 31.57 -18.44 -31.31
N ILE A 263 31.19 -18.41 -32.59
CA ILE A 263 31.77 -19.24 -33.66
C ILE A 263 33.18 -18.76 -34.05
N ILE A 264 33.58 -17.54 -33.66
CA ILE A 264 34.88 -16.95 -34.03
C ILE A 264 36.04 -17.53 -33.18
N PHE A 265 35.75 -18.19 -32.04
CA PHE A 265 36.78 -18.70 -31.13
C PHE A 265 37.29 -20.12 -31.43
N ASP A 266 36.71 -20.84 -32.39
CA ASP A 266 37.08 -22.24 -32.71
C ASP A 266 38.18 -22.40 -33.78
N GLU A 267 38.81 -21.32 -34.26
CA GLU A 267 39.85 -21.37 -35.31
C GLU A 267 41.30 -21.07 -34.85
N PHE A 268 41.62 -21.18 -33.55
CA PHE A 268 43.01 -21.07 -33.06
C PHE A 268 43.47 -22.22 -32.18
#